data_AF-A0A5C3F459-F1
#
_entry.id   AF-A0A5C3F459-F1
#
_cell.length_a   1.000
_cell.length_b   1.000
_cell.length_c   1.000
_cell.angle_alpha   90.00
_cell.angle_beta   90.00
_cell.angle_gamma   90.00
#
_symmetry.space_group_name_H-M   'P 1'
#
loop_
_entity.id
_entity.type
_entity.pdbx_description
1 polymer ?
#
loop_
_entity_poly.entity_id
_entity_poly.type
_entity_poly.pdbx_seq_one_letter_code
_entity_poly.pdbx_strand_id
1 'polypeptide(L)' 'MATATDKLVDSCFAVQCDKCGKTTWKGCGKHIDSVMSQVPPEQRCTCPR' A
#
# COMPACT_ATOMS: atom_id res chain seq x y z
N MET A 1 -3.15 -15.62 12.70
CA MET A 1 -2.85 -15.99 11.30
C MET A 1 -3.51 -14.94 10.40
N ALA A 2 -2.74 -14.23 9.58
CA ALA A 2 -3.20 -13.08 8.80
C ALA A 2 -4.37 -13.46 7.88
N THR A 3 -5.59 -13.00 8.21
CA THR A 3 -6.77 -13.24 7.38
C THR A 3 -6.70 -12.30 6.17
N ALA A 4 -6.33 -12.87 5.03
CA ALA A 4 -6.49 -12.26 3.73
C ALA A 4 -7.99 -12.25 3.36
N THR A 5 -8.69 -11.16 3.66
CA THR A 5 -9.91 -10.78 2.93
C THR A 5 -9.51 -9.99 1.69
N ASP A 6 -8.76 -10.68 0.84
CA ASP A 6 -8.76 -10.48 -0.60
C ASP A 6 -10.17 -10.80 -1.10
N LYS A 7 -10.96 -9.79 -1.56
CA LYS A 7 -11.84 -9.94 -2.75
C LYS A 7 -12.77 -8.78 -3.15
N LEU A 8 -12.83 -7.62 -2.47
CA LEU A 8 -13.72 -6.53 -2.93
C LEU A 8 -13.11 -5.12 -2.84
N VAL A 9 -11.82 -4.97 -3.15
CA VAL A 9 -11.12 -3.69 -2.92
C VAL A 9 -11.12 -2.79 -4.16
N ASP A 10 -12.24 -2.09 -4.39
CA ASP A 10 -12.25 -0.91 -5.25
C ASP A 10 -11.45 0.25 -4.62
N SER A 11 -11.14 0.19 -3.33
CA SER A 11 -10.28 1.16 -2.66
C SER A 11 -8.80 0.77 -2.75
N CYS A 12 -7.91 1.75 -2.82
CA CYS A 12 -6.50 1.51 -2.48
C CYS A 12 -6.33 1.74 -0.97
N PHE A 13 -5.43 1.00 -0.34
CA PHE A 13 -5.12 1.18 1.07
C PHE A 13 -3.61 1.06 1.33
N ALA A 14 -3.15 1.72 2.40
CA ALA A 14 -1.76 1.68 2.84
C ALA A 14 -1.48 0.34 3.52
N VAL A 15 -0.38 -0.31 3.13
CA VAL A 15 0.11 -1.56 3.72
C VAL A 15 1.61 -1.47 3.92
N GLN A 16 2.17 -2.25 4.83
CA GLN A 16 3.61 -2.28 5.04
C GLN A 16 4.28 -3.27 4.06
N CYS A 17 5.40 -2.87 3.48
CA CYS A 17 6.19 -3.74 2.62
C CYS A 17 6.94 -4.76 3.45
N ASP A 18 6.80 -6.03 3.10
CA ASP A 18 7.47 -7.12 3.81
C ASP A 18 9.01 -7.11 3.59
N LYS A 19 9.47 -6.61 2.43
CA LYS A 19 10.90 -6.58 2.08
C LYS A 19 11.69 -5.50 2.80
N CYS A 20 11.11 -4.30 2.94
CA CYS A 20 11.82 -3.13 3.45
C CYS A 20 11.16 -2.48 4.67
N GLY A 21 10.00 -2.97 5.11
CA GLY A 21 9.24 -2.40 6.23
C GLY A 21 8.59 -1.04 5.95
N LYS A 22 8.73 -0.48 4.74
CA LYS A 22 8.18 0.83 4.37
C LYS A 22 6.72 0.75 3.94
N THR A 23 6.00 1.87 4.03
CA THR A 23 4.60 1.95 3.61
C THR A 23 4.49 1.91 2.09
N THR A 24 3.68 0.98 1.59
CA THR A 24 3.29 0.83 0.19
C THR A 24 1.77 0.83 0.09
N TRP A 25 1.23 0.72 -1.12
CA TRP A 25 -0.20 0.64 -1.36
C TRP A 25 -0.55 -0.71 -1.98
N LYS A 26 -1.75 -1.20 -1.67
CA LYS A 26 -2.36 -2.37 -2.33
C LYS A 26 -3.79 -2.01 -2.74
N GLY A 27 -4.22 -2.46 -3.93
CA GLY A 27 -5.54 -2.17 -4.48
C GLY A 27 -5.55 -1.99 -6.00
N CYS A 28 -6.54 -1.28 -6.53
CA CYS A 28 -6.76 -1.08 -7.98
C CYS A 28 -5.83 -0.04 -8.65
N GLY A 29 -5.08 0.73 -7.87
CA GLY A 29 -4.16 1.76 -8.37
C GLY A 29 -4.79 3.12 -8.67
N LYS A 30 -6.12 3.23 -8.73
CA LYS A 30 -6.80 4.52 -8.98
C LYS A 30 -6.77 5.48 -7.80
N HIS A 31 -6.62 4.95 -6.59
CA HIS A 31 -6.71 5.72 -5.35
C HIS A 31 -5.35 5.89 -4.66
N ILE A 32 -4.25 5.57 -5.34
CA ILE A 32 -2.89 5.63 -4.78
C ILE A 32 -2.56 7.03 -4.28
N ASP A 33 -2.92 8.06 -5.04
CA ASP A 33 -2.58 9.44 -4.71
C ASP A 33 -3.16 9.84 -3.35
N SER A 34 -4.45 9.54 -3.12
CA SER A 34 -5.12 9.79 -1.83
C SER A 34 -4.48 9.00 -0.69
N VAL A 35 -4.14 7.72 -0.92
CA VAL A 35 -3.48 6.87 0.09
C VAL A 35 -2.07 7.34 0.42
N MET A 36 -1.30 7.70 -0.61
CA MET A 36 0.09 8.15 -0.47
C MET A 36 0.21 9.61 -0.09
N SER A 37 -0.87 10.39 -0.17
CA SER A 37 -0.94 11.78 0.31
C SER A 37 -0.57 11.89 1.79
N GLN A 38 -0.98 10.91 2.60
CA GLN A 38 -0.67 10.84 4.03
C GLN A 38 0.69 10.19 4.32
N VAL A 39 1.37 9.65 3.31
CA VAL A 39 2.64 8.94 3.47
C VAL A 39 3.78 9.82 2.95
N PRO A 40 4.69 10.29 3.81
CA PRO A 40 5.84 11.09 3.37
C PRO A 40 6.76 10.25 2.47
N PRO A 41 7.43 10.87 1.48
CA PRO A 41 8.22 10.17 0.47
C PRO A 41 9.33 9.28 1.06
N GLU A 42 9.89 9.65 2.21
CA GLU A 42 10.90 8.86 2.94
C GLU A 42 10.37 7.49 3.41
N GLN A 43 9.09 7.43 3.77
CA GLN A 43 8.38 6.24 4.24
C GLN A 43 7.72 5.46 3.10
N ARG A 44 7.77 5.95 1.86
CA ARG A 44 7.24 5.23 0.70
C ARG A 44 8.19 4.10 0.31
N CYS A 45 7.64 2.92 0.09
CA CYS A 45 8.39 1.81 -0.45
C CYS A 45 8.81 2.10 -1.90
N THR A 46 10.13 2.00 -2.14
CA THR A 46 10.75 2.17 -3.47
C THR A 46 11.32 0.86 -4.01
N CYS A 47 11.00 -0.28 -3.39
CA CYS A 47 11.48 -1.56 -3.86
C CYS A 47 10.95 -1.84 -5.28
N PRO A 48 11.80 -2.36 -6.19
CA PRO A 48 11.32 -2.92 -7.43
C PRO A 48 10.36 -4.07 -7.07
N ARG A 49 9.11 -3.97 -7.55
CA ARG A 49 8.09 -4.99 -7.34
C ARG A 49 8.44 -6.26 -8.08
#